data_AF-A0A227J9N2-F1
#
_entry.id   AF-A0A227J9N2-F1
#
_cell.length_a   1.000
_cell.length_b   1.000
_cell.length_c   1.000
_cell.angle_alpha   90.00
_cell.angle_beta   90.00
_cell.angle_gamma   90.00
#
_symmetry.space_group_name_H-M   'P 1'
#
loop_
_entity.id
_entity.type
_entity.pdbx_description
1 polymer ?
#
loop_
_entity_poly.entity_id
_entity_poly.type
_entity_poly.pdbx_seq_one_letter_code
_entity_poly.pdbx_strand_id
1 'polypeptide(L)' 'EGYPNNWTLKEVEKAHIKQVVNLHEGNKSAAARDLGVARKTLERKYKEWDSEDEGYAD' A
#
# COMPACT_ATOMS: atom_id res chain seq x y z
N GLU A 1 -6.71 16.53 5.85
CA GLU A 1 -6.01 16.12 7.09
C GLU A 1 -4.93 15.10 6.71
N GLY A 2 -3.79 15.10 7.41
CA GLY A 2 -2.67 14.20 7.14
C GLY A 2 -2.82 12.83 7.81
N TYR A 3 -1.75 12.02 7.79
CA TYR A 3 -1.73 10.75 8.51
C TYR A 3 -1.58 10.94 10.03
N PRO A 4 -2.16 10.05 10.87
CA PRO A 4 -1.98 10.10 12.31
C PRO A 4 -0.50 10.00 12.75
N ASN A 5 -0.10 10.76 13.76
CA ASN A 5 1.28 10.76 14.27
C ASN A 5 1.67 9.48 15.03
N ASN A 6 0.69 8.66 15.43
CA ASN A 6 0.93 7.38 16.08
C ASN A 6 1.15 6.24 15.08
N TRP A 7 0.99 6.49 13.77
CA TRP A 7 1.26 5.50 12.76
C TRP A 7 2.75 5.34 12.53
N THR A 8 3.17 4.10 12.43
CA THR A 8 4.48 3.74 11.90
C THR A 8 4.58 4.13 10.42
N LEU A 9 5.83 4.27 9.94
CA LEU A 9 6.07 4.51 8.51
C LEU A 9 5.41 3.45 7.62
N LYS A 10 5.36 2.20 8.10
CA LYS A 10 4.74 1.08 7.37
C LYS A 10 3.23 1.26 7.22
N GLU A 11 2.54 1.71 8.27
CA GLU A 11 1.11 1.97 8.23
C GLU A 11 0.77 3.16 7.32
N VAL A 12 1.56 4.24 7.42
CA VAL A 12 1.45 5.40 6.51
C VAL A 12 1.65 4.98 5.06
N GLU A 13 2.70 4.21 4.77
CA GLU A 13 2.99 3.70 3.43
C GLU A 13 1.85 2.81 2.92
N LYS A 14 1.35 1.86 3.73
CA LYS A 14 0.24 0.96 3.37
C LYS A 14 -1.02 1.74 3.04
N ALA A 15 -1.38 2.71 3.87
CA ALA A 15 -2.57 3.54 3.65
C ALA A 15 -2.41 4.43 2.40
N HIS A 16 -1.25 5.07 2.22
CA HIS A 16 -1.01 5.94 1.07
C HIS A 16 -1.06 5.17 -0.25
N ILE A 17 -0.40 4.01 -0.31
CA ILE A 17 -0.44 3.14 -1.49
C ILE A 17 -1.87 2.72 -1.80
N LYS A 18 -2.64 2.25 -0.81
CA LYS A 18 -4.03 1.84 -1.00
C LYS A 18 -4.91 3.00 -1.51
N GLN A 19 -4.72 4.20 -0.96
CA GLN A 19 -5.44 5.40 -1.38
C GLN A 19 -5.17 5.75 -2.84
N VAL A 20 -3.90 5.75 -3.27
CA VAL A 20 -3.54 6.07 -4.66
C VAL A 20 -3.99 4.97 -5.62
N VAL A 21 -3.89 3.69 -5.24
CA VAL A 21 -4.42 2.59 -6.06
C VAL A 21 -5.94 2.70 -6.24
N ASN A 22 -6.67 3.06 -5.18
CA ASN A 22 -8.12 3.27 -5.27
C ASN A 22 -8.49 4.49 -6.12
N LEU A 23 -7.71 5.58 -6.06
CA LEU A 23 -7.88 6.74 -6.94
C LEU A 23 -7.77 6.36 -8.42
N HIS A 24 -6.92 5.39 -8.74
CA HIS A 24 -6.75 4.83 -10.08
C HIS A 24 -7.64 3.60 -10.35
N GLU A 25 -8.74 3.43 -9.60
CA GLU A 25 -9.72 2.34 -9.78
C GLU A 25 -9.08 0.93 -9.76
N GLY A 26 -8.05 0.74 -8.95
CA GLY A 26 -7.32 -0.53 -8.85
C GLY A 26 -6.21 -0.69 -9.89
N ASN A 27 -5.98 0.29 -10.78
CA ASN A 27 -4.92 0.24 -11.76
C ASN A 27 -3.54 0.48 -11.10
N LYS A 28 -2.93 -0.62 -10.65
CA LYS A 28 -1.60 -0.64 -10.02
C LYS A 28 -0.50 -0.04 -10.90
N SER A 29 -0.62 -0.11 -12.22
CA SER A 29 0.37 0.45 -13.14
C SER A 29 0.31 1.98 -13.18
N ALA A 30 -0.88 2.56 -13.15
CA ALA A 30 -1.06 4.02 -13.09
C ALA A 30 -0.65 4.56 -11.72
N ALA A 31 -1.13 3.91 -10.64
CA ALA A 31 -0.76 4.27 -9.28
C ALA A 31 0.75 4.20 -9.01
N ALA A 32 1.45 3.21 -9.54
CA ALA A 32 2.90 3.09 -9.39
C ALA A 32 3.66 4.27 -10.02
N ARG A 33 3.18 4.78 -11.16
CA ARG A 33 3.79 5.96 -11.82
C ARG A 33 3.62 7.21 -10.98
N ASP A 34 2.43 7.42 -10.43
CA ASP A 34 2.15 8.57 -9.56
C ASP A 34 2.91 8.49 -8.23
N LEU A 35 3.08 7.28 -7.69
CA LEU A 35 3.89 7.03 -6.49
C LEU A 35 5.40 7.09 -6.75
N GLY A 36 5.85 7.15 -8.02
CA GLY A 36 7.26 7.16 -8.37
C GLY A 36 7.99 5.84 -8.11
N VAL A 37 7.28 4.71 -8.10
CA VAL A 37 7.84 3.37 -7.84
C VAL A 37 7.56 2.39 -8.98
N ALA A 38 8.30 1.28 -9.01
CA ALA A 38 7.99 0.20 -9.94
C ALA A 38 6.69 -0.53 -9.55
N ARG A 39 5.90 -0.96 -10.55
CA ARG A 39 4.68 -1.79 -10.34
C ARG A 39 4.96 -3.03 -9.47
N LYS A 40 6.11 -3.68 -9.65
CA LYS A 40 6.54 -4.85 -8.86
C LYS A 40 6.68 -4.53 -7.37
N THR A 41 7.00 -3.28 -7.01
CA THR A 41 7.04 -2.84 -5.62
C THR A 41 5.66 -2.90 -4.99
N LEU A 42 4.63 -2.41 -5.69
CA LEU A 42 3.25 -2.51 -5.22
C LEU A 42 2.83 -3.98 -5.08
N GLU A 43 3.10 -4.81 -6.08
CA GLU A 43 2.75 -6.24 -6.01
C GLU A 43 3.38 -6.95 -4.80
N ARG A 44 4.66 -6.66 -4.51
CA ARG A 44 5.34 -7.21 -3.33
C ARG A 44 4.71 -6.71 -2.03
N LYS A 45 4.40 -5.42 -1.93
CA LYS A 45 3.75 -4.83 -0.75
C LYS A 45 2.38 -5.43 -0.47
N TYR A 46 1.54 -5.60 -1.50
CA TYR A 46 0.24 -6.25 -1.35
C TYR A 46 0.40 -7.69 -0.88
N LYS A 47 1.34 -8.45 -1.45
CA LYS A 47 1.61 -9.82 -0.99
C LYS A 47 2.10 -9.87 0.46
N GLU A 48 3.00 -8.97 0.86
CA GLU A 48 3.46 -8.85 2.24
C GLU A 48 2.29 -8.57 3.19
N TRP A 49 1.37 -7.68 2.81
CA TRP A 49 0.21 -7.36 3.64
C TRP A 49 -0.81 -8.49 3.71
N ASP A 50 -1.05 -9.20 2.61
CA ASP A 50 -1.95 -10.37 2.61
C ASP A 50 -1.38 -11.48 3.53
N SER A 51 -0.07 -11.71 3.49
CA SER A 51 0.60 -12.68 4.39
C SER A 51 0.66 -12.22 5.85
N GLU A 52 0.72 -10.92 6.12
CA GLU A 52 0.66 -10.37 7.49
C GLU A 52 -0.74 -10.48 8.10
N ASP A 53 -1.79 -10.34 7.30
CA ASP A 53 -3.18 -10.54 7.73
C ASP A 53 -3.45 -12.02 8.07
N GLU A 54 -2.83 -12.97 7.37
CA GLU A 54 -2.96 -14.42 7.63
C GLU A 54 -2.16 -14.91 8.85
N GLY A 55 -1.07 -14.22 9.22
CA GLY A 55 -0.15 -14.64 10.29
C GLY A 55 -0.62 -14.43 11.73
N TYR A 56 -1.82 -13.88 11.95
CA TYR A 56 -2.44 -13.69 13.28
C TYR A 56 -3.66 -14.59 13.53
N ALA A 57 -3.94 -15.54 12.62
CA ALA A 57 -5.08 -16.46 12.70
C ALA A 57 -4.71 -17.90 13.16
N ASP A 58 -3.55 -18.10 13.81
CA ASP A 58 -3.15 -19.35 14.46
C ASP A 58 -2.83 -19.12 15.95
#